data_AF-A0A7Y2VNA8-F1
#
_entry.id   AF-A0A7Y2VNA8-F1
#
_cell.length_a   1.000
_cell.length_b   1.000
_cell.length_c   1.000
_cell.angle_alpha   90.00
_cell.angle_beta   90.00
_cell.angle_gamma   90.00
#
_symmetry.space_group_name_H-M   'P 1'
#
loop_
_entity.id
_entity.type
_entity.pdbx_description
1 polymer ?
#
loop_
_entity_poly.entity_id
_entity_poly.type
_entity_poly.pdbx_seq_one_letter_code
_entity_poly.pdbx_strand_id
1 'polypeptide(L)'
;MKLLKTTLFALLALVSVSCQSKTKTPTQVQSEPEVQAEKITKDELQEYETAYFASGCFWCVEAIFESVKGVKEAISGYAGGTEEN
;
A
#
# COMPACT_ATOMS: atom_id res chain seq x y z
N MET A 1 39.22 -1.54 -25.09
CA MET A 1 38.00 -0.69 -25.17
C MET A 1 36.77 -1.38 -25.73
N LYS A 2 36.88 -2.28 -26.73
CA LYS A 2 35.72 -3.03 -27.27
C LYS A 2 35.14 -4.03 -26.25
N LEU A 3 35.99 -4.78 -25.55
CA LEU A 3 35.57 -5.73 -24.50
C LEU A 3 34.85 -5.07 -23.31
N LEU A 4 35.33 -3.91 -22.86
CA LEU A 4 34.72 -3.17 -21.73
C LEU A 4 33.35 -2.57 -22.10
N LYS A 5 33.18 -2.16 -23.36
CA LYS A 5 31.89 -1.68 -23.89
C LYS A 5 30.90 -2.82 -24.07
N THR A 6 31.34 -4.00 -24.52
CA THR A 6 30.46 -5.18 -24.64
C THR A 6 30.02 -5.71 -23.28
N THR A 7 30.89 -5.69 -22.27
CA THR A 7 30.50 -6.07 -20.90
C THR A 7 29.53 -5.07 -20.28
N LEU A 8 29.72 -3.76 -20.53
CA LEU A 8 28.82 -2.71 -20.04
C LEU A 8 27.43 -2.82 -20.66
N PHE A 9 27.34 -3.08 -21.97
CA PHE A 9 26.07 -3.27 -22.66
C PHE A 9 25.32 -4.54 -22.21
N ALA A 10 26.06 -5.63 -21.95
CA ALA A 10 25.49 -6.87 -21.42
C ALA A 10 24.96 -6.70 -19.99
N LEU A 11 25.66 -5.97 -19.13
CA LEU A 11 25.20 -5.66 -17.77
C LEU A 11 23.92 -4.80 -17.79
N LEU A 12 23.85 -3.81 -18.68
CA LEU A 12 22.68 -2.94 -18.82
C LEU A 12 21.44 -3.71 -19.31
N ALA A 13 21.62 -4.72 -20.17
CA ALA A 13 20.55 -5.58 -20.65
C ALA A 13 20.03 -6.58 -19.59
N LEU A 14 20.85 -6.95 -18.61
CA LEU A 14 20.43 -7.83 -17.51
C LEU A 14 19.54 -7.10 -16.48
N VAL A 15 19.68 -5.78 -16.35
CA VAL A 15 18.88 -4.96 -15.42
C VAL A 15 17.43 -4.77 -15.90
N SER A 16 17.18 -4.77 -17.22
CA SER A 16 15.84 -4.54 -17.77
C SER A 16 14.91 -5.77 -17.72
N VAL A 17 15.42 -6.97 -17.43
CA VAL A 17 14.61 -8.20 -17.33
C VAL A 17 13.98 -8.36 -15.93
N SER A 18 14.34 -7.50 -14.96
CA SER A 18 13.80 -7.56 -13.59
C SER A 18 12.39 -6.97 -13.43
N CYS A 19 11.75 -6.50 -14.52
CA CYS A 19 10.36 -5.99 -14.53
C CYS A 19 9.34 -6.97 -15.14
N GLN A 20 9.59 -8.27 -15.21
CA GLN A 20 8.51 -9.25 -15.37
C GLN A 20 7.94 -9.66 -14.01
N SER A 21 7.15 -8.77 -13.41
CA SER A 21 6.20 -9.18 -12.36
C SER A 21 5.09 -9.99 -13.04
N LYS A 22 5.21 -11.33 -13.04
CA LYS A 22 4.10 -12.23 -13.36
C LYS A 22 3.07 -12.12 -12.25
N THR A 23 2.16 -11.15 -12.35
CA THR A 23 0.95 -11.11 -11.53
C THR A 23 0.11 -12.34 -11.90
N LYS A 24 0.10 -13.34 -11.01
CA LYS A 24 -0.97 -14.33 -11.01
C LYS A 24 -2.27 -13.57 -10.79
N THR A 25 -3.13 -13.57 -11.80
CA THR A 25 -4.55 -13.27 -11.66
C THR A 25 -5.09 -14.03 -10.45
N PRO A 26 -5.55 -13.36 -9.39
CA PRO A 26 -6.54 -13.95 -8.51
C PRO A 26 -7.84 -13.90 -9.30
N THR A 27 -8.36 -15.08 -9.59
CA THR A 27 -9.74 -15.31 -9.94
C THR A 27 -10.66 -14.44 -9.08
N GLN A 28 -11.60 -13.78 -9.77
CA GLN A 28 -12.80 -13.12 -9.27
C GLN A 28 -13.24 -13.60 -7.88
N VAL A 29 -13.32 -12.66 -6.93
CA VAL A 29 -14.41 -12.67 -5.94
C VAL A 29 -15.26 -11.45 -6.25
N GLN A 30 -16.14 -11.61 -7.24
CA GLN A 30 -17.42 -10.95 -7.25
C GLN A 30 -18.18 -11.43 -6.03
N SER A 31 -18.25 -10.57 -5.03
CA SER A 31 -19.37 -10.35 -4.12
C SER A 31 -18.75 -9.66 -2.93
N GLU A 32 -18.92 -8.35 -2.86
CA GLU A 32 -19.11 -7.69 -1.57
C GLU A 32 -20.23 -8.49 -0.88
N PRO A 33 -19.95 -9.26 0.19
CA PRO A 33 -21.00 -9.41 1.17
C PRO A 33 -21.25 -8.00 1.67
N GLU A 34 -22.50 -7.54 1.64
CA GLU A 34 -22.95 -6.40 2.41
C GLU A 34 -22.61 -6.65 3.89
N VAL A 35 -21.36 -6.42 4.28
CA VAL A 35 -21.03 -6.03 5.64
C VAL A 35 -21.47 -4.58 5.66
N GLN A 36 -22.69 -4.39 6.13
CA GLN A 36 -23.24 -3.09 6.44
C GLN A 36 -22.15 -2.31 7.18
N ALA A 37 -21.49 -1.40 6.47
CA ALA A 37 -20.57 -0.45 7.05
C ALA A 37 -21.43 0.46 7.92
N GLU A 38 -21.65 0.01 9.15
CA GLU A 38 -22.17 0.84 10.22
C GLU A 38 -21.22 2.03 10.27
N LYS A 39 -21.74 3.19 9.86
CA LYS A 39 -20.98 4.42 9.72
C LYS A 39 -20.47 4.75 11.12
N ILE A 40 -19.21 4.41 11.42
CA ILE A 40 -18.63 4.68 12.73
C ILE A 40 -18.72 6.19 12.94
N THR A 41 -19.41 6.57 14.00
CA THR A 41 -19.61 7.97 14.32
C THR A 41 -18.35 8.50 15.01
N LYS A 42 -18.08 9.79 14.80
CA LYS A 42 -16.95 10.45 15.44
C LYS A 42 -17.00 10.37 16.97
N ASP A 43 -18.19 10.25 17.53
CA ASP A 43 -18.42 10.13 18.97
C ASP A 43 -17.94 8.78 19.52
N GLU A 44 -18.07 7.69 18.75
CA GLU A 44 -17.59 6.36 19.14
C GLU A 44 -16.06 6.23 19.15
N LEU A 45 -15.37 7.13 18.43
CA LEU A 45 -13.91 7.15 18.36
C LEU A 45 -13.28 7.95 19.50
N GLN A 46 -14.05 8.71 20.29
CA GLN A 46 -13.51 9.57 21.35
C GLN A 46 -12.80 8.80 22.47
N GLU A 47 -13.15 7.52 22.67
CA GLU A 47 -12.53 6.65 23.67
C GLU A 47 -11.22 5.98 23.18
N TYR A 48 -10.85 6.18 21.91
CA TYR A 48 -9.68 5.57 21.29
C TYR A 48 -8.55 6.60 21.11
N GLU A 49 -7.32 6.12 21.24
CA GLU A 49 -6.13 6.92 20.94
C GLU A 49 -5.85 6.93 19.43
N THR A 50 -5.34 8.07 18.95
CA THR A 50 -4.97 8.23 17.53
C THR A 50 -3.46 8.14 17.34
N ALA A 51 -3.04 7.37 16.33
CA ALA A 51 -1.64 7.28 15.92
C ALA A 51 -1.51 7.47 14.39
N TYR A 52 -0.41 8.10 13.97
CA TYR A 52 -0.12 8.35 12.56
C TYR A 52 1.14 7.58 12.14
N PHE A 53 1.07 6.95 10.97
CA PHE A 53 2.17 6.19 10.39
C PHE A 53 2.47 6.66 8.97
N ALA A 54 3.77 6.75 8.64
CA ALA A 54 4.25 7.10 7.31
C ALA A 54 5.16 5.96 6.81
N SER A 55 4.54 4.91 6.26
CA SER A 55 5.24 3.70 5.84
C SER A 55 4.79 3.23 4.46
N GLY A 56 5.58 3.48 3.42
CA GLY A 56 5.35 2.92 2.09
C GLY A 56 3.99 3.25 1.47
N CYS A 57 3.43 2.30 0.73
CA CYS A 57 2.10 2.43 0.12
C CYS A 57 1.02 2.29 1.21
N PHE A 58 0.22 3.34 1.41
CA PHE A 58 -0.79 3.37 2.48
C PHE A 58 -1.84 2.25 2.34
N TRP A 59 -2.19 1.80 1.13
CA TRP A 59 -3.16 0.70 0.95
C TRP A 59 -2.72 -0.59 1.62
N CYS A 60 -1.43 -0.93 1.53
CA CYS A 60 -0.93 -2.14 2.17
C CYS A 60 -0.94 -2.00 3.69
N VAL A 61 -0.73 -0.79 4.20
CA VAL A 61 -0.58 -0.52 5.63
C VAL A 61 -1.92 -0.40 6.32
N GLU A 62 -2.88 0.26 5.69
CA GLU A 62 -4.27 0.31 6.12
C GLU A 62 -4.83 -1.11 6.28
N ALA A 63 -4.73 -1.95 5.25
CA ALA A 63 -5.20 -3.34 5.30
C ALA A 63 -4.55 -4.16 6.43
N ILE A 64 -3.29 -3.86 6.78
CA ILE A 64 -2.64 -4.48 7.94
C ILE A 64 -3.27 -3.98 9.23
N PHE A 65 -3.39 -2.66 9.43
CA PHE A 65 -3.94 -2.08 10.66
C PHE A 65 -5.42 -2.43 10.90
N GLU A 66 -6.23 -2.51 9.85
CA GLU A 66 -7.62 -2.99 9.94
C GLU A 66 -7.72 -4.41 10.53
N SER A 67 -6.68 -5.24 10.32
CA SER A 67 -6.62 -6.60 10.87
C SER A 67 -6.09 -6.67 12.31
N VAL A 68 -5.59 -5.56 12.87
CA VAL A 68 -4.97 -5.54 14.20
C VAL A 68 -6.05 -5.47 15.27
N LYS A 69 -6.06 -6.46 16.18
CA LYS A 69 -6.95 -6.46 17.35
C LYS A 69 -6.73 -5.20 18.19
N GLY A 70 -7.80 -4.44 18.41
CA GLY A 70 -7.80 -3.21 19.19
C GLY A 70 -7.71 -1.95 18.33
N VAL A 71 -7.48 -2.07 17.01
CA VAL A 71 -7.69 -0.97 16.07
C VAL A 71 -9.17 -0.90 15.74
N LYS A 72 -9.77 0.27 15.98
CA LYS A 72 -11.18 0.51 15.69
C LYS A 72 -11.41 0.99 14.25
N GLU A 73 -10.48 1.77 13.72
CA GLU A 73 -10.54 2.33 12.38
C GLU A 73 -9.12 2.61 11.86
N ALA A 74 -8.92 2.49 10.55
CA ALA A 74 -7.71 2.92 9.85
C ALA A 74 -8.10 3.81 8.67
N ILE A 75 -7.40 4.94 8.50
CA ILE A 75 -7.70 5.92 7.46
C ILE A 75 -6.40 6.30 6.74
N SER A 76 -6.37 6.09 5.44
CA SER A 76 -5.30 6.56 4.55
C SER A 76 -5.42 8.06 4.25
N GLY A 77 -4.30 8.76 4.25
CA GLY A 77 -4.25 10.19 3.96
C GLY A 77 -2.84 10.72 3.72
N TYR A 78 -2.73 12.04 3.59
CA TYR A 78 -1.46 12.74 3.38
C TYR A 78 -1.12 13.60 4.60
N ALA A 79 0.14 13.57 5.01
CA ALA A 79 0.65 14.36 6.13
C ALA A 79 2.12 14.73 5.92
N GLY A 80 2.60 15.75 6.62
CA GLY A 80 4.00 16.18 6.60
C GLY A 80 4.44 16.99 5.37
N GLY A 81 3.52 17.34 4.47
CA GLY A 81 3.76 18.23 3.32
C GLY A 81 3.53 19.71 3.64
N THR A 82 3.77 20.58 2.66
CA THR A 82 3.54 22.04 2.76
C THR A 82 2.30 22.52 2.03
N GLU A 83 1.70 21.68 1.20
CA GLU A 83 0.54 22.04 0.38
C GLU A 83 -0.77 21.85 1.15
N GLU A 84 -1.67 22.82 1.03
CA GLU A 84 -3.06 22.71 1.51
C GLU A 84 -3.95 22.03 0.47
N ASN A 85 -5.07 21.45 0.92
CA ASN A 85 -6.05 20.78 0.07
C ASN A 85 -7.07 21.76 -0.53
#